data_AF-A0A087S5J1-F1
#
_entry.id   AF-A0A087S5J1-F1
#
_cell.length_a   1.000
_cell.length_b   1.000
_cell.length_c   1.000
_cell.angle_alpha   90.00
_cell.angle_beta   90.00
_cell.angle_gamma   90.00
#
_symmetry.space_group_name_H-M   'P 1'
#
loop_
_entity.id
_entity.type
_entity.pdbx_description
1 polymer ?
#
loop_
_entity_poly.entity_id
_entity_poly.type
_entity_poly.pdbx_seq_one_letter_code
_entity_poly.pdbx_strand_id
1 'polypeptide(L)'
;MGIFAGTYQIGSMSTVSQEEADTFMSEFEELVMDIDGFGIFAHNTTIALPMFIPGFGVAWGLFSAWSTGFAFAAITTTAPILEQVPPLAILFLSPFGLMELTAYSLGISRSFILIRAISNPLVFAY
;
A
#
# COMPACT_ATOMS: atom_id res chain seq x y z
N MET A 1 10.13 -1.43 5.43
CA MET A 1 10.42 -0.50 4.33
C MET A 1 10.77 -1.25 3.05
N GLY A 2 11.91 -1.93 2.95
CA GLY A 2 12.33 -2.59 1.69
C GLY A 2 11.33 -3.60 1.11
N ILE A 3 10.71 -4.44 1.97
CA ILE A 3 9.67 -5.38 1.54
C ILE A 3 8.46 -4.63 0.95
N PHE A 4 7.96 -3.62 1.65
CA PHE A 4 6.83 -2.80 1.18
C PHE A 4 7.13 -2.13 -0.17
N ALA A 5 8.27 -1.44 -0.26
CA ALA A 5 8.67 -0.76 -1.49
C ALA A 5 8.88 -1.74 -2.67
N GLY A 6 9.44 -2.92 -2.40
CA GLY A 6 9.59 -3.97 -3.41
C GLY A 6 8.24 -4.51 -3.90
N THR A 7 7.30 -4.75 -2.99
CA THR A 7 5.95 -5.21 -3.34
C THR A 7 5.16 -4.14 -4.10
N TYR A 8 5.28 -2.88 -3.70
CA TYR A 8 4.75 -1.74 -4.45
C TYR A 8 5.33 -1.67 -5.87
N GLN A 9 6.65 -1.80 -6.03
CA GLN A 9 7.27 -1.80 -7.35
C GLN A 9 6.73 -2.94 -8.22
N ILE A 10 6.52 -4.14 -7.66
CA ILE A 10 5.92 -5.26 -8.38
C ILE A 10 4.51 -4.93 -8.85
N GLY A 11 3.68 -4.31 -8.01
CA GLY A 11 2.35 -3.86 -8.40
C GLY A 11 2.36 -2.81 -9.52
N SER A 12 3.33 -1.88 -9.47
CA SER A 12 3.47 -0.83 -10.49
C SER A 12 3.90 -1.33 -11.87
N MET A 13 4.37 -2.58 -11.96
CA MET A 13 4.74 -3.22 -13.24
C MET A 13 3.60 -4.09 -13.81
N SER A 14 2.41 -4.06 -13.20
CA SER A 14 1.25 -4.77 -13.72
C SER A 14 0.82 -4.19 -15.07
N THR A 15 0.57 -5.07 -16.04
CA THR A 15 -0.10 -4.69 -17.28
C THR A 15 -1.59 -4.51 -16.99
N VAL A 16 -2.10 -3.29 -17.17
CA VAL A 16 -3.51 -2.95 -16.98
C VAL A 16 -4.09 -2.56 -18.34
N SER A 17 -5.17 -3.22 -18.77
CA SER A 17 -5.86 -2.86 -20.01
C SER A 17 -6.54 -1.49 -19.88
N GLN A 18 -6.84 -0.83 -21.00
CA GLN A 18 -7.54 0.47 -20.97
C GLN A 18 -8.90 0.36 -20.26
N GLU A 19 -9.66 -0.71 -20.52
CA GLU A 19 -10.97 -0.94 -19.90
C GLU A 19 -10.87 -1.09 -18.37
N GLU A 20 -9.89 -1.87 -17.89
CA GLU A 20 -9.63 -2.03 -16.46
C GLU A 20 -9.16 -0.72 -15.82
N ALA A 21 -8.29 0.01 -16.51
CA ALA A 21 -7.76 1.28 -16.04
C ALA A 21 -8.85 2.34 -15.94
N ASP A 22 -9.74 2.45 -16.93
CA ASP A 22 -10.86 3.38 -16.93
C ASP A 22 -11.85 3.05 -15.80
N THR A 23 -12.14 1.76 -15.58
CA THR A 23 -12.98 1.30 -14.47
C THR A 23 -12.36 1.66 -13.12
N PHE A 24 -11.07 1.36 -12.94
CA PHE A 24 -10.33 1.72 -11.73
C PHE A 24 -10.32 3.24 -11.51
N MET A 25 -10.09 4.04 -12.55
CA MET A 25 -10.05 5.50 -12.44
C MET A 25 -11.42 6.06 -12.04
N SER A 26 -12.52 5.50 -12.54
CA SER A 26 -13.87 5.91 -12.12
C SER A 26 -14.08 5.67 -10.62
N GLU A 27 -13.69 4.51 -10.10
CA GLU A 27 -13.80 4.20 -8.66
C GLU A 27 -12.83 5.06 -7.83
N PHE A 28 -11.61 5.26 -8.33
CA PHE A 28 -10.61 6.09 -7.67
C PHE A 28 -11.06 7.54 -7.57
N GLU A 29 -11.59 8.11 -8.65
CA GLU A 29 -12.16 9.47 -8.67
C GLU A 29 -13.31 9.60 -7.67
N GLU A 30 -14.25 8.65 -7.64
CA GLU A 30 -15.35 8.64 -6.65
C GLU A 30 -14.83 8.62 -5.20
N LEU A 31 -13.74 7.88 -4.94
CA LEU A 31 -13.10 7.82 -3.63
C LEU A 31 -12.37 9.12 -3.24
N VAL A 32 -11.86 9.89 -4.21
CA VAL A 32 -11.02 11.08 -3.93
C VAL A 32 -11.67 12.44 -4.22
N MET A 33 -12.80 12.50 -4.93
CA MET A 33 -13.38 13.76 -5.43
C MET A 33 -13.68 14.78 -4.33
N ASP A 34 -14.11 14.31 -3.16
CA ASP A 34 -14.47 15.13 -2.00
C ASP A 34 -13.67 14.77 -0.74
N ILE A 35 -12.58 14.00 -0.89
CA ILE A 35 -11.80 13.54 0.26
C ILE A 35 -10.92 14.69 0.79
N ASP A 36 -11.21 15.15 2.00
CA ASP A 36 -10.32 16.08 2.69
C ASP A 36 -9.13 15.34 3.34
N GLY A 37 -8.20 16.09 3.94
CA GLY A 37 -7.05 15.49 4.60
C GLY A 37 -7.42 14.50 5.72
N PHE A 38 -8.55 14.71 6.40
CA PHE A 38 -9.04 13.79 7.42
C PHE A 38 -9.60 12.50 6.80
N GLY A 39 -10.31 12.61 5.68
CA GLY A 39 -10.77 11.46 4.90
C GLY A 39 -9.61 10.58 4.43
N ILE A 40 -8.54 11.17 3.89
CA ILE A 40 -7.34 10.43 3.47
C ILE A 40 -6.70 9.72 4.67
N PHE A 41 -6.62 10.40 5.81
CA PHE A 41 -6.11 9.81 7.05
C PHE A 41 -6.98 8.64 7.53
N ALA A 42 -8.30 8.81 7.55
CA ALA A 42 -9.24 7.78 8.00
C ALA A 42 -9.24 6.55 7.08
N HIS A 43 -9.14 6.77 5.76
CA HIS A 43 -9.02 5.70 4.77
C HIS A 43 -7.74 4.86 5.01
N ASN A 44 -6.58 5.53 5.08
CA ASN A 44 -5.31 4.86 5.35
C ASN A 44 -5.28 4.19 6.74
N THR A 45 -5.91 4.80 7.75
CA THR A 45 -6.05 4.19 9.08
C THR A 45 -6.87 2.91 9.02
N THR A 46 -7.98 2.91 8.28
CA THR A 46 -8.82 1.72 8.10
C THR A 46 -8.04 0.59 7.42
N ILE A 47 -7.19 0.92 6.44
CA ILE A 47 -6.30 -0.07 5.79
C ILE A 47 -5.18 -0.53 6.72
N ALA A 48 -4.63 0.35 7.56
CA ALA A 48 -3.55 0.03 8.50
C ALA A 48 -4.00 -0.88 9.65
N LEU A 49 -5.22 -0.74 10.16
CA LEU A 49 -5.69 -1.45 11.36
C LEU A 49 -5.60 -2.98 11.24
N PRO A 50 -6.05 -3.62 10.13
CA PRO A 50 -5.88 -5.07 9.95
C PRO A 50 -4.41 -5.51 9.88
N MET A 51 -3.47 -4.61 9.58
CA MET A 51 -2.03 -4.91 9.59
C MET A 51 -1.49 -5.26 10.98
N PHE A 52 -2.26 -5.03 12.06
CA PHE A 52 -1.86 -5.41 13.41
C PHE A 52 -2.37 -6.80 13.84
N ILE A 53 -3.19 -7.46 13.01
CA ILE A 53 -3.62 -8.84 13.27
C ILE A 53 -2.41 -9.78 13.10
N PRO A 54 -2.06 -10.60 14.11
CA PRO A 54 -0.87 -11.47 14.04
C PRO A 54 -0.89 -12.38 12.81
N GLY A 55 0.19 -12.34 12.02
CA GLY A 55 0.34 -13.13 10.79
C GLY A 55 -0.46 -12.57 9.60
N PHE A 56 -1.78 -12.40 9.75
CA PHE A 56 -2.65 -11.85 8.70
C PHE A 56 -2.18 -10.47 8.23
N GLY A 57 -1.79 -9.62 9.18
CA GLY A 57 -1.35 -8.26 8.88
C GLY A 57 -0.12 -8.16 7.97
N VAL A 58 0.72 -9.20 7.93
CA VAL A 58 1.79 -9.29 6.94
C VAL A 58 1.20 -9.42 5.53
N ALA A 59 0.31 -10.39 5.32
CA ALA A 59 -0.32 -10.61 4.02
C ALA A 59 -1.15 -9.39 3.59
N TRP A 60 -1.92 -8.80 4.50
CA TRP A 60 -2.71 -7.60 4.25
C TRP A 60 -1.85 -6.40 3.87
N GLY A 61 -0.73 -6.17 4.57
CA GLY A 61 0.18 -5.08 4.25
C GLY A 61 0.90 -5.26 2.92
N LEU A 62 1.26 -6.50 2.55
CA LEU A 62 1.82 -6.79 1.22
C LEU A 62 0.78 -6.61 0.12
N PHE A 63 -0.45 -7.07 0.33
CA PHE A 63 -1.55 -6.85 -0.59
C PHE A 63 -1.79 -5.35 -0.79
N SER A 64 -1.88 -4.57 0.29
CA SER A 64 -2.02 -3.12 0.23
C SER A 64 -0.87 -2.46 -0.54
N ALA A 65 0.39 -2.86 -0.29
CA ALA A 65 1.53 -2.34 -1.04
C ALA A 65 1.41 -2.61 -2.55
N TRP A 66 1.05 -3.84 -2.91
CA TRP A 66 0.85 -4.25 -4.30
C TRP A 66 -0.31 -3.48 -4.94
N SER A 67 -1.44 -3.33 -4.25
CA SER A 67 -2.61 -2.59 -4.72
C SER A 67 -2.31 -1.10 -4.96
N THR A 68 -1.53 -0.45 -4.08
CA THR A 68 -1.07 0.94 -4.33
C THR A 68 -0.15 1.00 -5.56
N GLY A 69 0.68 -0.02 -5.78
CA GLY A 69 1.48 -0.13 -7.00
C GLY A 69 0.61 -0.32 -8.25
N PHE A 70 -0.38 -1.21 -8.18
CA PHE A 70 -1.33 -1.46 -9.27
C PHE A 70 -2.12 -0.20 -9.62
N ALA A 71 -2.54 0.58 -8.62
CA ALA A 71 -3.17 1.89 -8.81
C ALA A 71 -2.29 2.83 -9.64
N PHE A 72 -0.99 2.87 -9.35
CA PHE A 72 -0.05 3.64 -10.17
C PHE A 72 -0.03 3.15 -11.63
N ALA A 73 0.01 1.82 -11.86
CA ALA A 73 -0.02 1.26 -13.21
C ALA A 73 -1.30 1.67 -13.98
N ALA A 74 -2.47 1.58 -13.34
CA ALA A 74 -3.74 2.01 -13.91
C ALA A 74 -3.74 3.52 -14.25
N ILE A 75 -3.25 4.36 -13.35
CA ILE A 75 -3.11 5.80 -13.58
C ILE A 75 -2.18 6.08 -14.77
N THR A 76 -1.05 5.37 -14.90
CA THR A 76 -0.15 5.58 -16.06
C THR A 76 -0.75 5.13 -17.39
N THR A 77 -1.66 4.15 -17.39
CA THR A 77 -2.41 3.74 -18.58
C THR A 77 -3.35 4.85 -19.05
N THR A 78 -4.03 5.54 -18.13
CA THR A 78 -4.98 6.62 -18.49
C THR A 78 -4.32 7.99 -18.67
N ALA A 79 -3.15 8.21 -18.07
CA ALA A 79 -2.38 9.44 -18.16
C ALA A 79 -0.93 9.17 -18.62
N PRO A 80 -0.68 9.04 -19.94
CA PRO A 80 0.64 8.69 -20.48
C PRO A 80 1.78 9.64 -20.09
N ILE A 81 1.46 10.89 -19.71
CA ILE A 81 2.46 11.84 -19.18
C ILE A 81 3.15 11.32 -17.92
N LEU A 82 2.50 10.44 -17.17
CA LEU A 82 3.03 9.84 -15.94
C LEU A 82 3.86 8.57 -16.18
N GLU A 83 3.88 8.03 -17.40
CA GLU A 83 4.67 6.82 -17.75
C GLU A 83 6.17 7.02 -17.52
N GLN A 84 6.66 8.25 -17.68
CA GLN A 84 8.06 8.60 -17.46
C GLN A 84 8.42 8.79 -15.98
N VAL A 85 7.43 8.81 -15.08
CA VAL A 85 7.66 9.00 -13.65
C VAL A 85 8.01 7.64 -13.03
N PRO A 86 9.18 7.49 -12.38
CA PRO A 86 9.49 6.26 -11.66
C PRO A 86 8.47 6.03 -10.52
N PRO A 87 7.84 4.85 -10.41
CA PRO A 87 6.85 4.59 -9.37
C PRO A 87 7.39 4.85 -7.96
N LEU A 88 8.62 4.41 -7.69
CA LEU A 88 9.28 4.64 -6.41
C LEU A 88 9.49 6.13 -6.11
N ALA A 89 9.59 7.01 -7.11
CA ALA A 89 9.67 8.45 -6.88
C ALA A 89 8.38 8.96 -6.24
N ILE A 90 7.20 8.50 -6.69
CA ILE A 90 5.93 8.84 -6.05
C ILE A 90 5.90 8.30 -4.62
N LEU A 91 6.31 7.06 -4.41
CA LEU A 91 6.31 6.46 -3.07
C LEU A 91 7.23 7.20 -2.07
N PHE A 92 8.44 7.57 -2.49
CA PHE A 92 9.45 8.15 -1.58
C PHE A 92 9.42 9.68 -1.50
N LEU A 93 8.85 10.38 -2.48
CA LEU A 93 8.88 11.85 -2.54
C LEU A 93 7.52 12.49 -2.27
N SER A 94 6.41 11.74 -2.38
CA SER A 94 5.10 12.27 -2.01
C SER A 94 4.87 12.15 -0.49
N PRO A 95 4.17 13.12 0.13
CA PRO A 95 3.83 13.03 1.56
C PRO A 95 2.97 11.80 1.87
N PHE A 96 2.02 11.45 0.99
CA PHE A 96 1.16 10.28 1.16
C PHE A 96 1.91 8.96 1.02
N GLY A 97 2.78 8.85 0.00
CA GLY A 97 3.64 7.68 -0.19
C GLY A 97 4.57 7.44 1.01
N LEU A 98 5.15 8.50 1.57
CA LEU A 98 6.00 8.40 2.77
C LEU A 98 5.21 7.95 4.00
N MET A 99 3.98 8.45 4.17
CA MET A 99 3.09 8.04 5.26
C MET A 99 2.70 6.57 5.11
N GLU A 100 2.25 6.13 3.93
CA GLU A 100 1.90 4.73 3.66
C GLU A 100 3.11 3.80 3.86
N LEU A 101 4.24 4.11 3.25
CA LEU A 101 5.48 3.34 3.39
C LEU A 101 5.84 3.16 4.87
N THR A 102 5.77 4.23 5.66
CA THR A 102 6.14 4.23 7.07
C THR A 102 5.13 3.45 7.90
N ALA A 103 3.85 3.83 7.83
CA ALA A 103 2.79 3.25 8.64
C ALA A 103 2.59 1.77 8.35
N TYR A 104 2.54 1.39 7.06
CA TYR A 104 2.23 0.02 6.67
C TYR A 104 3.42 -0.91 6.92
N SER A 105 4.65 -0.43 6.72
CA SER A 105 5.84 -1.19 7.14
C SER A 105 5.89 -1.43 8.64
N LEU A 106 5.44 -0.47 9.47
CA LEU A 106 5.33 -0.66 10.91
C LEU A 106 4.27 -1.71 11.25
N GLY A 107 3.09 -1.64 10.62
CA GLY A 107 2.02 -2.63 10.76
C GLY A 107 2.50 -4.05 10.44
N ILE A 108 3.07 -4.24 9.24
CA ILE A 108 3.66 -5.53 8.80
C ILE A 108 4.68 -6.04 9.81
N SER A 109 5.60 -5.18 10.28
CA SER A 109 6.62 -5.56 11.26
C SER A 109 5.99 -6.03 12.57
N ARG A 110 4.97 -5.33 13.07
CA ARG A 110 4.28 -5.69 14.32
C ARG A 110 3.47 -6.97 14.18
N SER A 111 2.74 -7.16 13.09
CA SER A 111 2.04 -8.42 12.83
C SER A 111 3.00 -9.62 12.80
N PHE A 112 4.16 -9.49 12.16
CA PHE A 112 5.18 -10.53 12.12
C PHE A 112 5.76 -10.83 13.52
N ILE A 113 6.09 -9.80 14.29
CA ILE A 113 6.62 -9.98 15.66
C ILE A 113 5.57 -10.64 16.56
N LEU A 114 4.30 -10.20 16.47
CA LEU A 114 3.21 -10.73 17.28
C LEU A 114 2.96 -12.21 16.99
N ILE A 115 2.92 -12.62 15.71
CA ILE A 115 2.72 -14.04 15.40
C ILE A 115 3.90 -14.88 15.88
N ARG A 116 5.13 -14.38 15.74
CA ARG A 116 6.31 -15.08 16.25
C ARG A 116 6.28 -15.23 17.77
N ALA A 117 5.84 -14.20 18.49
CA ALA A 117 5.70 -14.23 19.94
C ALA A 117 4.62 -15.22 20.41
N ILE A 118 3.49 -15.29 19.70
CA ILE A 118 2.42 -16.25 19.98
C ILE A 118 2.86 -17.68 19.66
N SER A 119 3.53 -17.90 18.52
CA SER A 119 3.94 -19.23 18.07
C SER A 119 5.18 -19.76 18.80
N ASN A 120 6.04 -18.89 19.33
CA ASN A 120 7.23 -19.29 20.09
C ASN A 120 7.46 -18.36 21.30
N PRO A 121 6.65 -18.51 22.37
CA PRO A 121 6.70 -17.61 23.52
C PRO A 121 8.00 -17.69 24.32
N LEU A 122 8.76 -18.79 24.22
CA LEU A 122 9.99 -19.01 24.99
C LEU A 122 11.17 -18.14 24.50
N VAL A 123 11.13 -17.64 23.28
CA VAL A 123 12.22 -16.81 22.70
C VAL A 123 12.18 -15.36 23.19
N PHE A 124 11.07 -14.91 23.78
CA PHE A 124 10.88 -13.53 24.26
C PHE A 124 10.83 -13.40 25.79
N ALA A 125 11.14 -14.47 26.53
CA ALA A 125 11.06 -14.55 27.99
C ALA A 125 12.39 -14.28 28.73
N TYR A 126 13.45 -13.87 28.02
CA TYR A 126 14.77 -13.55 28.58
C TYR A 126 15.27 -12.19 28.09
#